data_AF-A0A536V300-F1
#
_entry.id   AF-A0A536V300-F1
#
_cell.length_a   1.000
_cell.length_b   1.000
_cell.length_c   1.000
_cell.angle_alpha   90.00
_cell.angle_beta   90.00
_cell.angle_gamma   90.00
#
_symmetry.space_group_name_H-M   'P 1'
#
loop_
_entity.id
_entity.type
_entity.pdbx_description
1 polymer ?
#
loop_
_entity_poly.entity_id
_entity_poly.type
_entity_poly.pdbx_seq_one_letter_code
_entity_poly.pdbx_strand_id
1 'polypeptide(L)'
;PPKFAPTAQHAEKAARAYKDINILALKLLRSGGLLATFSCSGGVSADLFQKIVAGAARDARADAAIIERFTASSDHPVALNFPESDYLKGLLVRKS
;
A
#
# COMPACT_ATOMS: atom_id res chain seq x y z
N PRO A 1 -7.72 -1.89 -4.73
CA PRO A 1 -8.37 -0.85 -5.57
C PRO A 1 -7.82 -0.90 -7.00
N PRO A 2 -8.45 -0.27 -8.00
CA PRO A 2 -7.88 -0.16 -9.35
C PRO A 2 -6.57 0.65 -9.34
N LYS A 3 -5.82 0.60 -10.46
CA LYS A 3 -4.57 1.36 -10.63
C LYS A 3 -4.87 2.87 -10.56
N PHE A 4 -4.50 3.52 -9.45
CA PHE A 4 -4.70 4.97 -9.28
C PHE A 4 -3.56 5.83 -9.86
N ALA A 5 -2.37 5.25 -10.08
CA ALA A 5 -1.21 5.94 -10.66
C ALA A 5 -0.61 5.09 -11.79
N PRO A 6 -1.02 5.32 -13.05
CA PRO A 6 -0.39 4.66 -14.20
C PRO A 6 1.06 5.11 -14.41
N THR A 7 1.41 6.35 -14.03
CA THR A 7 2.76 6.93 -14.16
C THR A 7 3.20 7.65 -12.87
N ALA A 8 4.51 7.93 -12.73
CA ALA A 8 5.06 8.63 -11.57
C ALA A 8 4.48 10.04 -11.36
N GLN A 9 4.11 10.74 -12.43
CA GLN A 9 3.48 12.06 -12.37
C GLN A 9 2.12 12.04 -11.64
N HIS A 10 1.46 10.88 -11.59
CA HIS A 10 0.18 10.69 -10.89
C HIS A 10 0.36 10.18 -9.45
N ALA A 11 1.59 9.95 -9.00
CA ALA A 11 1.88 9.33 -7.70
C ALA A 11 1.30 10.11 -6.53
N GLU A 12 1.39 11.44 -6.52
CA GLU A 12 0.83 12.25 -5.43
C GLU A 12 -0.70 12.23 -5.37
N LYS A 13 -1.37 12.26 -6.52
CA LYS A 13 -2.84 12.17 -6.58
C LYS A 13 -3.30 10.78 -6.17
N ALA A 14 -2.60 9.74 -6.62
CA ALA A 14 -2.87 8.37 -6.22
C ALA A 14 -2.59 8.15 -4.73
N ALA A 15 -1.54 8.76 -4.18
CA ALA A 15 -1.19 8.67 -2.76
C ALA A 15 -2.34 9.15 -1.88
N ARG A 16 -3.03 10.24 -2.27
CA ARG A 16 -4.24 10.72 -1.58
C ARG A 16 -5.37 9.68 -1.62
N ALA A 17 -5.71 9.18 -2.80
CA ALA A 17 -6.76 8.16 -2.95
C ALA A 17 -6.46 6.87 -2.16
N TYR A 18 -5.21 6.41 -2.19
CA TYR A 18 -4.75 5.29 -1.38
C TYR A 18 -4.80 5.59 0.12
N LYS A 19 -4.46 6.81 0.54
CA LYS A 19 -4.55 7.20 1.94
C LYS A 19 -6.00 7.16 2.42
N ASP A 20 -6.92 7.76 1.67
CA ASP A 20 -8.34 7.85 2.03
C ASP A 20 -8.97 6.47 2.23
N ILE A 21 -8.74 5.53 1.30
CA ILE A 21 -9.29 4.18 1.44
C ILE A 21 -8.69 3.42 2.64
N ASN A 22 -7.40 3.62 2.93
CA ASN A 22 -6.76 3.01 4.10
C ASN A 22 -7.24 3.65 5.42
N ILE A 23 -7.55 4.95 5.46
CA ILE A 23 -8.15 5.61 6.63
C ILE A 23 -9.50 4.95 6.94
N LEU A 24 -10.36 4.81 5.94
CA LEU A 24 -11.68 4.19 6.12
C LEU A 24 -11.55 2.74 6.59
N ALA A 25 -10.66 1.96 5.99
CA ALA A 25 -10.42 0.58 6.40
C ALA A 25 -9.96 0.46 7.86
N LEU A 26 -8.99 1.29 8.28
CA LEU A 26 -8.47 1.27 9.66
C LEU A 26 -9.50 1.72 10.71
N LYS A 27 -10.42 2.61 10.34
CA LYS A 27 -11.54 3.02 11.20
C LYS A 27 -12.57 1.90 11.39
N LEU A 28 -12.75 1.04 10.40
CA LEU A 28 -13.69 -0.10 10.47
C LEU A 28 -13.14 -1.30 11.25
N LEU A 29 -11.81 -1.42 11.36
CA LEU A 29 -11.20 -2.54 12.09
C LEU A 29 -11.35 -2.39 13.60
N ARG A 30 -11.67 -3.51 14.26
CA ARG A 30 -11.53 -3.68 15.72
C ARG A 30 -10.04 -3.82 16.11
N SER A 31 -9.74 -3.64 17.39
CA SER A 31 -8.42 -4.01 17.96
C SER A 31 -8.12 -5.49 17.66
N GLY A 32 -6.87 -5.77 17.29
CA GLY A 32 -6.42 -7.07 16.77
C GLY A 32 -6.82 -7.36 15.32
N GLY A 33 -7.58 -6.49 14.67
CA GLY A 33 -8.02 -6.66 13.28
C GLY A 33 -6.86 -6.55 12.27
N LEU A 34 -7.00 -7.25 11.14
CA LEU A 34 -6.01 -7.27 10.07
C LEU A 34 -6.50 -6.51 8.84
N LEU A 35 -5.63 -5.67 8.28
CA LEU A 35 -5.80 -4.99 7.01
C LEU A 35 -4.77 -5.54 6.01
N ALA A 36 -5.25 -6.23 4.98
CA ALA A 36 -4.45 -6.52 3.79
C ALA A 36 -4.69 -5.41 2.76
N THR A 37 -3.66 -4.64 2.42
CA THR A 37 -3.76 -3.48 1.53
C THR A 37 -2.69 -3.54 0.45
N PHE A 38 -3.07 -3.19 -0.79
CA PHE A 38 -2.24 -3.40 -1.97
C PHE A 38 -2.27 -2.21 -2.93
N SER A 39 -1.17 -2.05 -3.67
CA SER A 39 -1.01 -1.15 -4.81
C SER A 39 -0.32 -1.88 -5.97
N CYS A 40 -0.93 -1.83 -7.16
CA CYS A 40 -0.32 -2.30 -8.41
C CYS A 40 0.23 -1.15 -9.27
N SER A 41 0.27 0.08 -8.72
CA SER A 41 0.70 1.27 -9.45
C SER A 41 2.21 1.28 -9.60
N GLY A 42 2.73 1.33 -10.84
CA GLY A 42 4.17 1.45 -11.10
C GLY A 42 4.77 2.74 -10.55
N GLY A 43 4.01 3.84 -10.56
CA GLY A 43 4.43 5.12 -9.99
C GLY A 43 4.46 5.18 -8.46
N VAL A 44 4.07 4.12 -7.76
CA VAL A 44 4.10 4.06 -6.28
C VAL A 44 5.17 3.06 -5.87
N SER A 45 6.26 3.53 -5.27
CA SER A 45 7.30 2.66 -4.71
C SER A 45 6.82 1.96 -3.43
N ALA A 46 7.49 0.90 -3.00
CA ALA A 46 7.19 0.21 -1.73
C ALA A 46 7.32 1.15 -0.52
N ASP A 47 8.35 2.00 -0.50
CA ASP A 47 8.55 3.02 0.54
C ASP A 47 7.41 4.06 0.54
N LEU A 48 7.03 4.58 -0.64
CA LEU A 48 5.91 5.52 -0.73
C LEU A 48 4.60 4.88 -0.27
N PHE A 49 4.34 3.62 -0.65
CA PHE A 49 3.14 2.90 -0.23
C PHE A 49 3.08 2.74 1.30
N GLN A 50 4.20 2.39 1.94
CA GLN A 50 4.28 2.34 3.39
C GLN A 50 4.01 3.71 4.03
N LYS A 51 4.61 4.80 3.51
CA LYS A 51 4.36 6.17 4.01
C LYS A 51 2.89 6.56 3.89
N ILE A 52 2.22 6.16 2.81
CA ILE A 52 0.78 6.36 2.63
C ILE A 52 -0.01 5.63 3.72
N VAL A 53 0.27 4.35 3.94
CA VAL A 53 -0.44 3.53 4.95
C VAL A 53 -0.15 4.03 6.37
N ALA A 54 1.08 4.43 6.68
CA ALA A 54 1.44 5.04 7.94
C ALA A 54 0.71 6.38 8.18
N GLY A 55 0.64 7.22 7.15
CA GLY A 55 -0.15 8.45 7.19
C GLY A 55 -1.64 8.18 7.39
N ALA A 56 -2.17 7.11 6.79
CA ALA A 56 -3.55 6.69 6.99
C ALA A 56 -3.82 6.23 8.44
N ALA A 57 -2.89 5.48 9.05
CA ALA A 57 -2.99 5.05 10.44
C ALA A 57 -2.99 6.24 11.42
N ARG A 58 -2.10 7.21 11.20
CA ARG A 58 -2.07 8.47 11.96
C ARG A 58 -3.41 9.21 11.88
N ASP A 59 -3.96 9.39 10.68
CA ASP A 59 -5.21 10.13 10.47
C ASP A 59 -6.44 9.36 10.96
N ALA A 60 -6.40 8.03 10.94
CA ALA A 60 -7.41 7.15 11.53
C ALA A 60 -7.31 7.09 13.07
N ARG A 61 -6.26 7.67 13.69
CA ARG A 61 -5.93 7.53 15.11
C ARG A 61 -5.87 6.07 15.54
N ALA A 62 -5.27 5.22 14.70
CA ALA A 62 -5.11 3.80 14.93
C ALA A 62 -3.63 3.47 15.12
N ASP A 63 -3.28 2.84 16.24
CA ASP A 63 -2.00 2.16 16.38
C ASP A 63 -2.03 0.88 15.55
N ALA A 64 -1.00 0.69 14.73
CA ALA A 64 -0.93 -0.45 13.84
C ALA A 64 0.52 -0.83 13.50
N ALA A 65 0.74 -2.12 13.23
CA ALA A 65 2.05 -2.66 12.88
C ALA A 65 1.99 -3.42 11.56
N ILE A 66 3.00 -3.25 10.71
CA ILE A 66 3.21 -4.12 9.54
C ILE A 66 3.72 -5.46 10.04
N ILE A 67 3.01 -6.53 9.71
CA ILE A 67 3.40 -7.90 10.09
C ILE A 67 3.85 -8.74 8.89
N GLU A 68 3.50 -8.33 7.67
CA GLU A 68 3.93 -8.99 6.44
C GLU A 68 3.99 -8.01 5.26
N ARG A 69 4.86 -8.31 4.29
CA ARG A 69 4.96 -7.59 3.02
C ARG A 69 4.74 -8.59 1.88
N PHE A 70 3.97 -8.18 0.89
CA PHE A 70 3.69 -8.98 -0.30
C PHE A 70 4.28 -8.33 -1.54
N THR A 71 4.75 -9.17 -2.45
CA THR A 71 5.19 -8.82 -3.80
C THR A 71 4.43 -9.66 -4.81
N ALA A 72 4.67 -9.41 -6.10
CA ALA A 72 4.24 -10.32 -7.16
C ALA A 72 4.79 -11.74 -6.90
N SER A 73 4.01 -12.75 -7.29
CA SER A 73 4.39 -14.16 -7.19
C SER A 73 5.52 -14.49 -8.17
N SER A 74 6.18 -15.63 -8.00
CA SER A 74 7.35 -16.04 -8.80
C SER A 74 7.05 -16.24 -10.30
N ASP A 75 5.78 -16.38 -10.68
CA ASP A 75 5.31 -16.40 -12.06
C ASP A 75 5.32 -15.00 -12.72
N HIS A 76 5.57 -13.96 -11.94
CA HIS A 76 5.74 -12.57 -12.36
C HIS A 76 7.08 -12.02 -11.85
N PRO A 77 8.22 -12.50 -12.37
CA PRO A 77 9.54 -12.13 -11.88
C PRO A 77 9.85 -10.65 -12.14
N VAL A 78 10.63 -10.06 -11.25
CA VAL A 78 11.22 -8.75 -11.46
C VAL A 78 12.48 -8.91 -12.32
N ALA A 79 12.47 -8.32 -13.50
CA ALA A 79 13.60 -8.38 -14.42
C ALA A 79 14.73 -7.45 -13.94
N LEU A 80 15.97 -7.96 -13.91
CA LEU A 80 17.14 -7.20 -13.43
C LEU A 80 17.41 -5.93 -14.26
N ASN A 81 17.09 -5.95 -15.54
CA ASN A 81 17.24 -4.83 -16.46
C ASN A 81 16.00 -3.92 -16.55
N PHE A 82 14.93 -4.23 -15.81
CA PHE A 82 13.68 -3.48 -15.80
C PHE A 82 13.06 -3.50 -14.40
N PRO A 83 13.65 -2.78 -13.42
CA PRO A 83 13.20 -2.77 -12.03
C PRO A 83 11.75 -2.28 -11.86
N GLU A 84 11.20 -1.55 -12.84
CA GLU A 84 9.80 -1.13 -12.89
C GLU A 84 8.82 -2.31 -12.99
N SER A 85 9.29 -3.51 -13.34
CA SER A 85 8.50 -4.76 -13.25
C SER A 85 8.14 -5.14 -11.81
N ASP A 86 8.78 -4.55 -10.79
CA ASP A 86 8.37 -4.66 -9.39
C ASP A 86 7.15 -3.77 -9.09
N TYR A 87 6.00 -4.12 -9.68
CA TYR A 87 4.82 -3.25 -9.67
C TYR A 87 3.88 -3.50 -8.49
N LEU A 88 3.82 -4.72 -7.95
CA LEU A 88 2.87 -5.10 -6.88
C LEU A 88 3.48 -4.91 -5.49
N LYS A 89 2.84 -4.07 -4.68
CA LYS A 89 3.23 -3.82 -3.29
C LYS A 89 2.04 -4.16 -2.40
N GLY A 90 2.23 -5.03 -1.43
CA GLY A 90 1.22 -5.35 -0.44
C GLY A 90 1.75 -5.26 0.98
N LEU A 91 0.89 -4.88 1.92
CA LEU A 91 1.17 -4.87 3.35
C LEU A 91 0.05 -5.58 4.09
N LEU A 92 0.42 -6.47 5.01
CA LEU A 92 -0.48 -6.93 6.07
C LEU A 92 -0.23 -6.10 7.32
N VAL A 93 -1.26 -5.40 7.77
CA VAL A 93 -1.20 -4.51 8.92
C VAL A 93 -2.13 -5.01 10.01
N ARG A 94 -1.62 -5.15 11.23
CA ARG A 94 -2.43 -5.46 12.42
C ARG A 94 -2.71 -4.19 13.19
N LYS A 95 -3.99 -3.89 13.43
CA LYS A 95 -4.42 -2.82 14.34
C LYS A 95 -4.28 -3.30 15.77
N SER A 96 -3.60 -2.54 16.62
CA SER A 96 -3.47 -2.81 18.05
C SER A 96 -4.79 -2.56 18.79
#